data_AF-A0A2M7PSW5-F1
#
_entry.id   AF-A0A2M7PSW5-F1
#
_cell.length_a   1.000
_cell.length_b   1.000
_cell.length_c   1.000
_cell.angle_alpha   90.00
_cell.angle_beta   90.00
_cell.angle_gamma   90.00
#
_symmetry.space_group_name_H-M   'P 1'
#
loop_
_entity.id
_entity.type
_entity.pdbx_description
1 polymer ?
#
loop_
_entity_poly.entity_id
_entity_poly.type
_entity_poly.pdbx_seq_one_letter_code
_entity_poly.pdbx_strand_id
1 'polypeptide(L)' 'MKKEVKRTIAYTQESYPPMPTKSTLFWRRNIIWQAWRWVVLNIKIMKIVVGGHS' A
#
# COMPACT_ATOMS: atom_id res chain seq x y z
N MET A 1 30.90 -8.28 33.99
CA MET A 1 30.59 -7.42 32.82
C MET A 1 29.31 -7.94 32.17
N LYS A 2 28.15 -7.35 32.52
CA LYS A 2 26.84 -7.82 32.04
C LYS A 2 26.61 -7.17 30.67
N LYS A 3 26.67 -7.97 29.59
CA LYS A 3 26.40 -7.49 28.24
C LYS A 3 24.91 -7.15 28.13
N GLU A 4 24.60 -5.86 28.02
CA GLU A 4 23.23 -5.40 27.75
C GLU A 4 22.86 -5.80 26.32
N VAL A 5 22.18 -6.93 26.19
CA VAL A 5 21.60 -7.37 24.92
C VAL A 5 20.49 -6.38 24.58
N LYS A 6 20.73 -5.48 23.62
CA LYS A 6 19.73 -4.57 23.08
C LYS A 6 18.65 -5.38 22.37
N ARG A 7 17.67 -5.87 23.13
CA ARG A 7 16.48 -6.54 22.58
C ARG A 7 15.64 -5.47 21.89
N THR A 8 15.48 -5.57 20.58
CA THR A 8 14.50 -4.77 19.84
C THR A 8 13.16 -4.92 20.52
N ILE A 9 12.65 -3.82 21.09
CA ILE A 9 11.40 -3.83 21.86
C ILE A 9 10.28 -3.98 20.83
N ALA A 10 9.70 -5.18 20.73
CA ALA A 10 8.54 -5.41 19.88
C ALA A 10 7.40 -4.51 20.33
N TYR A 11 6.64 -3.94 19.38
CA TYR A 11 5.47 -3.07 19.63
C TYR A 11 5.77 -1.69 20.24
N THR A 12 6.92 -1.10 19.92
CA THR A 12 7.17 0.33 20.25
C THR A 12 6.28 1.22 19.35
N GLN A 13 5.85 2.38 19.83
CA GLN A 13 4.99 3.32 19.05
C GLN A 13 5.54 3.64 17.66
N GLU A 14 6.86 3.58 17.50
CA GLU A 14 7.59 3.85 16.27
C GLU A 14 7.58 2.67 15.28
N SER A 15 7.19 1.49 15.74
CA SER A 15 6.95 0.31 14.90
C SER A 15 5.54 0.30 14.30
N TYR A 16 4.63 1.16 14.77
CA TYR A 16 3.29 1.25 14.21
C TYR A 16 3.29 2.19 12.99
N PRO A 17 2.69 1.76 11.87
CA PRO A 17 2.52 2.65 10.73
C PRO A 17 1.67 3.85 11.14
N PRO A 18 1.95 5.04 10.57
CA PRO A 18 1.13 6.21 10.82
C PRO A 18 -0.33 5.89 10.46
N MET A 19 -1.26 6.18 11.37
CA MET A 19 -2.67 5.99 11.06
C MET A 19 -3.04 6.83 9.84
N PRO A 20 -3.77 6.25 8.86
CA PRO A 20 -4.12 6.96 7.65
C PRO A 20 -4.96 8.18 8.00
N THR A 21 -4.62 9.32 7.39
CA THR A 21 -5.40 10.55 7.52
C THR A 21 -6.81 10.37 6.98
N LYS A 22 -7.76 11.19 7.47
CA LYS A 22 -9.17 11.13 7.05
C LYS A 22 -9.35 11.25 5.53
N SER A 23 -8.49 12.04 4.88
CA SER A 23 -8.45 12.16 3.42
C SER A 23 -8.04 10.86 2.73
N THR A 24 -6.99 10.20 3.22
CA THR A 24 -6.53 8.90 2.71
C THR A 24 -7.63 7.84 2.83
N LEU A 25 -8.33 7.80 3.96
CA LEU A 25 -9.47 6.90 4.18
C LEU A 25 -10.65 7.19 3.24
N PHE A 26 -10.96 8.47 2.98
CA PHE A 26 -12.03 8.88 2.08
C PHE A 26 -11.80 8.37 0.65
N TRP A 27 -10.61 8.62 0.10
CA TRP A 27 -10.23 8.12 -1.22
C TRP A 27 -10.18 6.60 -1.29
N ARG A 28 -9.79 5.95 -0.18
CA ARG A 28 -9.77 4.49 -0.07
C ARG A 28 -11.18 3.88 -0.01
N ARG A 29 -12.19 4.58 0.52
CA ARG A 29 -13.58 4.07 0.58
C ARG A 29 -14.39 4.36 -0.69
N ASN A 30 -13.92 5.26 -1.55
CA ASN A 30 -14.67 5.65 -2.74
C ASN A 30 -14.70 4.51 -3.77
N ILE A 31 -15.84 3.80 -3.83
CA ILE A 31 -16.03 2.63 -4.71
C ILE A 31 -16.04 3.01 -6.19
N ILE A 32 -16.58 4.19 -6.54
CA ILE A 32 -16.62 4.68 -7.93
C ILE A 32 -15.19 4.96 -8.41
N TRP A 33 -14.39 5.60 -7.57
CA TRP A 33 -12.99 5.88 -7.85
C TRP A 33 -12.14 4.61 -7.91
N GLN A 34 -12.41 3.63 -7.05
CA GLN A 34 -11.78 2.31 -7.12
C GLN A 34 -12.13 1.59 -8.43
N ALA A 35 -13.40 1.59 -8.86
CA ALA A 35 -13.83 0.95 -10.10
C ALA A 35 -13.15 1.58 -11.32
N TRP A 36 -13.06 2.91 -11.38
CA TRP A 36 -12.33 3.61 -12.44
C TRP A 36 -10.85 3.20 -12.48
N ARG A 37 -10.17 3.19 -11.33
CA ARG A 37 -8.77 2.74 -11.23
C ARG A 37 -8.60 1.28 -11.65
N TRP A 38 -9.55 0.42 -11.29
CA TRP A 38 -9.57 -0.97 -11.72
C TRP A 38 -9.64 -1.08 -13.25
N VAL A 39 -10.56 -0.36 -13.91
CA VAL A 39 -10.66 -0.36 -15.37
C VAL A 39 -9.36 0.12 -16.02
N VAL A 40 -8.82 1.27 -15.59
CA VAL A 40 -7.58 1.83 -16.15
C VAL A 40 -6.39 0.89 -15.99
N LEU A 41 -6.28 0.22 -14.83
CA LEU A 41 -5.24 -0.75 -14.56
C LEU A 41 -5.36 -1.95 -15.52
N ASN A 42 -6.54 -2.55 -15.63
CA ASN A 42 -6.77 -3.71 -16.51
C ASN A 42 -6.48 -3.36 -17.97
N ILE A 43 -6.91 -2.19 -18.45
CA ILE A 43 -6.57 -1.72 -19.81
C ILE A 43 -5.05 -1.59 -19.99
N LYS A 44 -4.33 -1.05 -19.00
CA LYS A 44 -2.87 -0.92 -19.08
C LYS A 44 -2.18 -2.29 -19.12
N ILE A 45 -2.63 -3.26 -18.32
CA ILE A 45 -2.16 -4.65 -18.40
C ILE A 45 -2.41 -5.20 -19.80
N MET A 46 -3.62 -5.08 -20.35
CA MET A 46 -3.94 -5.59 -21.69
C MET A 46 -3.04 -4.96 -22.77
N LYS A 47 -2.77 -3.65 -22.67
CA LYS A 47 -1.84 -2.98 -23.58
C LYS A 47 -0.42 -3.53 -23.51
N ILE A 48 0.07 -3.87 -22.32
CA ILE A 48 1.39 -4.49 -22.13
C ILE A 48 1.39 -5.91 -22.69
N VAL A 49 0.35 -6.70 -22.45
CA VAL A 49 0.23 -8.08 -22.94
C VAL A 49 0.17 -8.10 -24.48
N VAL A 50 -0.68 -7.27 -25.08
CA VAL A 50 -0.82 -7.19 -26.54
C VAL A 50 0.43 -6.59 -27.19
N GLY A 51 1.02 -5.55 -26.58
CA GLY A 51 2.22 -4.90 -27.10
C GLY A 51 3.52 -5.68 -26.87
N GLY A 52 3.57 -6.56 -25.86
CA GLY A 52 4.73 -7.38 -25.52
C GLY A 52 4.77 -8.73 -26.24
N HIS A 53 3.73 -9.08 -27.01
CA HIS A 53 3.68 -10.26 -27.87
C HIS A 53 4.20 -10.01 -29.30
N SER A 54 5.05 -9.00 -29.49
CA SER A 54 5.75 -8.73 -30.75
C SER A 54 7.26 -8.82 -30.60
#